data_AF-A0A2I0LIL1-F1
#
_entry.id   AF-A0A2I0LIL1-F1
#
_cell.length_a   1.000
_cell.length_b   1.000
_cell.length_c   1.000
_cell.angle_alpha   90.00
_cell.angle_beta   90.00
_cell.angle_gamma   90.00
#
_symmetry.space_group_name_H-M   'P 1'
#
loop_
_entity.id
_entity.type
_entity.pdbx_description
1 polymer ?
#
loop_
_entity_poly.entity_id
_entity_poly.type
_entity_poly.pdbx_seq_one_letter_code
_entity_poly.pdbx_strand_id
1 'polypeptide(L)'
;MEILKVLFNITFDSSKREVDEEDAALYRHLGALLRHCLMIRADGEERTEEFHSHTVNLLGNLPLKCLDVLLTPKVRPGSLEYMGVNMDAVSVLLGFLERRLDRGHKLKESLTPVLNLLTESARVHRQTRKFLKAKVLPPLRDVRNRPEVGNSLRNKLVRLMTHIDTDVKHCAAEFLFVLCKESVSRFVKYTGYGNAAGLLAARGLMAGGREEGEYSEDEDTDTEEYKEAKPK
;
A
#
# COMPACT_ATOMS: atom_id res chain seq x y z
N MET A 1 20.39 2.83 13.30
CA MET A 1 19.25 1.94 13.60
C MET A 1 18.68 2.22 14.98
N GLU A 2 19.48 2.25 16.04
CA GLU A 2 18.98 2.53 17.41
C GLU A 2 18.17 3.83 17.54
N ILE A 3 18.60 4.91 16.89
CA ILE A 3 17.82 6.17 16.86
C ILE A 3 16.42 5.96 16.28
N LEU A 4 16.27 5.17 15.20
CA LEU A 4 14.97 4.88 14.60
C LEU A 4 14.08 4.08 15.55
N LYS A 5 14.65 3.14 16.32
CA LYS A 5 13.92 2.37 17.33
C LYS A 5 13.43 3.27 18.47
N VAL A 6 14.27 4.17 18.97
CA VAL A 6 13.89 5.14 20.00
C VAL A 6 12.78 6.06 19.49
N LEU A 7 12.94 6.62 18.28
CA LEU A 7 11.93 7.46 17.64
C LEU A 7 10.62 6.70 17.45
N PHE A 8 10.66 5.44 17.02
CA PHE A 8 9.45 4.61 16.88
C PHE A 8 8.71 4.46 18.21
N ASN A 9 9.42 4.17 19.30
CA ASN A 9 8.80 4.00 20.62
C ASN A 9 8.15 5.29 21.14
N ILE A 10 8.77 6.45 20.94
CA ILE A 10 8.22 7.73 21.45
C ILE A 10 7.14 8.34 20.54
N THR A 11 7.00 7.86 19.30
CA THR A 11 6.01 8.37 18.31
C THR A 11 4.84 7.44 18.08
N PHE A 12 4.74 6.31 18.79
CA PHE A 12 3.79 5.23 18.50
C PHE A 12 2.31 5.69 18.42
N ASP A 13 1.91 6.70 19.20
CA ASP A 13 0.55 7.24 19.21
C ASP A 13 0.37 8.55 18.42
N SER A 14 1.41 9.02 17.71
CA SER A 14 1.38 10.32 17.04
C SER A 14 0.50 10.35 15.79
N SER A 15 0.34 9.23 15.07
CA SER A 15 -0.41 9.18 13.80
C SER A 15 -1.91 9.46 13.94
N LYS A 16 -2.46 9.28 15.16
CA LYS A 16 -3.88 9.49 15.49
C LYS A 16 -4.17 10.85 16.11
N ARG A 17 -3.14 11.66 16.37
CA ARG A 17 -3.30 12.97 17.03
C ARG A 17 -3.53 14.05 15.98
N GLU A 18 -4.44 14.97 16.30
CA GLU A 18 -4.41 16.28 15.67
C GLU A 18 -3.11 16.96 16.06
N VAL A 19 -2.32 17.31 15.05
CA VAL A 19 -1.03 17.96 15.17
C VAL A 19 -1.17 19.38 14.66
N ASP A 20 -0.64 20.34 15.41
CA ASP A 20 -0.54 21.72 14.96
C ASP A 20 0.45 21.86 13.78
N GLU A 21 0.61 23.08 13.27
CA GLU A 21 1.47 23.34 12.12
C GLU A 21 2.97 23.23 12.44
N GLU A 22 3.37 23.49 13.69
CA GLU A 22 4.77 23.40 14.12
C GLU A 22 5.21 21.93 14.19
N ASP A 23 4.41 21.10 14.86
CA ASP A 23 4.61 19.65 14.91
C ASP A 23 4.53 19.03 13.50
N ALA A 24 3.57 19.48 12.66
CA ALA A 24 3.47 18.99 11.29
C ALA A 24 4.73 19.31 10.47
N ALA A 25 5.34 20.49 10.65
CA ALA A 25 6.61 20.83 10.01
C ALA A 25 7.75 19.91 10.49
N LEU A 26 7.81 19.61 11.79
CA LEU A 26 8.79 18.69 12.37
C LEU A 26 8.62 17.26 11.83
N TYR A 27 7.39 16.75 11.77
CA TYR A 27 7.09 15.42 11.22
C TYR A 27 7.39 15.34 9.72
N ARG A 28 7.14 16.40 8.94
CA ARG A 28 7.56 16.46 7.53
C ARG A 28 9.08 16.45 7.40
N HIS A 29 9.80 17.17 8.26
CA HIS A 29 11.25 17.14 8.26
C HIS A 29 11.79 15.74 8.56
N LEU A 30 11.26 15.08 9.59
CA LEU A 30 11.58 13.69 9.90
C LEU A 30 11.24 12.76 8.73
N GLY A 31 10.07 12.91 8.11
CA GLY A 31 9.67 12.13 6.94
C GLY A 31 10.60 12.32 5.73
N ALA A 32 11.16 13.52 5.53
CA ALA A 32 12.17 13.75 4.49
C ALA A 32 13.48 13.01 4.76
N LEU A 33 13.92 12.92 6.02
CA LEU A 33 15.07 12.13 6.44
C LEU A 33 14.81 10.63 6.24
N LEU A 34 13.63 10.14 6.65
CA LEU A 34 13.24 8.74 6.48
C LEU A 34 13.12 8.34 5.01
N ARG A 35 12.61 9.24 4.16
CA ARG A 35 12.66 9.06 2.71
C ARG A 35 14.09 8.83 2.23
N HIS A 36 15.05 9.62 2.71
CA HIS A 36 16.46 9.40 2.36
C HIS A 36 16.97 8.04 2.86
N CYS A 37 16.58 7.63 4.07
CA CYS A 37 16.90 6.29 4.61
C CYS A 37 16.38 5.15 3.71
N LEU A 38 15.17 5.27 3.14
CA LEU A 38 14.65 4.29 2.18
C LEU A 38 15.52 4.18 0.91
N MET A 39 16.12 5.28 0.47
CA MET A 39 16.92 5.32 -0.76
C MET A 39 18.37 4.81 -0.57
N ILE A 40 18.83 4.67 0.67
CA ILE A 40 20.20 4.22 0.99
C ILE A 40 20.25 2.69 1.13
N ARG A 41 21.40 2.11 0.78
CA ARG A 41 21.77 0.72 1.09
C ARG A 41 22.78 0.70 2.24
N ALA A 42 22.59 -0.23 3.18
CA ALA A 42 23.56 -0.50 4.23
C ALA A 42 24.56 -1.56 3.77
N ASP A 43 25.53 -1.89 4.63
CA ASP A 43 26.51 -2.96 4.36
C ASP A 43 25.82 -4.34 4.31
N GLY A 44 25.47 -4.75 3.09
CA GLY A 44 24.80 -6.03 2.81
C GLY A 44 23.27 -5.91 2.71
N GLU A 45 22.67 -6.92 2.08
CA GLU A 45 21.23 -6.96 1.82
C GLU A 45 20.41 -7.10 3.11
N GLU A 46 20.85 -7.95 4.04
CA GLU A 46 20.19 -8.18 5.33
C GLU A 46 20.13 -6.90 6.18
N ARG A 47 21.26 -6.20 6.34
CA ARG A 47 21.28 -4.91 7.07
C ARG A 47 20.49 -3.84 6.35
N THR A 48 20.50 -3.82 5.01
CA THR A 48 19.69 -2.86 4.23
C THR A 48 18.22 -3.04 4.55
N GLU A 49 17.77 -4.28 4.57
CA GLU A 49 16.37 -4.60 4.84
C GLU A 49 15.98 -4.38 6.30
N GLU A 50 16.85 -4.68 7.27
CA GLU A 50 16.63 -4.34 8.68
C GLU A 50 16.49 -2.83 8.85
N PHE A 51 17.38 -2.06 8.20
CA PHE A 51 17.35 -0.61 8.21
C PHE A 51 16.06 -0.05 7.57
N HIS A 52 15.65 -0.60 6.43
CA HIS A 52 14.37 -0.24 5.79
C HIS A 52 13.19 -0.63 6.67
N SER A 53 13.24 -1.76 7.37
CA SER A 53 12.18 -2.19 8.31
C SER A 53 11.94 -1.16 9.41
N HIS A 54 13.00 -0.67 10.05
CA HIS A 54 12.90 0.37 11.07
C HIS A 54 12.41 1.71 10.50
N THR A 55 12.83 2.02 9.28
CA THR A 55 12.40 3.24 8.57
C THR A 55 10.90 3.19 8.27
N VAL A 56 10.40 2.07 7.75
CA VAL A 56 8.97 1.85 7.45
C VAL A 56 8.13 1.91 8.72
N ASN A 57 8.57 1.25 9.80
CA ASN A 57 7.87 1.28 11.07
C ASN A 57 7.69 2.72 11.59
N LEU A 58 8.75 3.53 11.53
CA LEU A 58 8.68 4.92 11.97
C LEU A 58 7.86 5.81 11.02
N LEU A 59 7.92 5.57 9.70
CA LEU A 59 7.04 6.26 8.75
C LEU A 59 5.56 6.00 9.05
N GLY A 60 5.21 4.78 9.48
CA GLY A 60 3.85 4.41 9.88
C GLY A 60 3.33 5.15 11.12
N ASN A 61 4.20 5.74 11.92
CA ASN A 61 3.82 6.55 13.09
C ASN A 61 3.59 8.03 12.75
N LEU A 62 3.98 8.49 11.55
CA LEU A 62 3.81 9.89 11.17
C LEU A 62 2.33 10.20 10.89
N PRO A 63 1.85 11.42 11.20
CA PRO A 63 0.54 11.87 10.79
C PRO A 63 0.36 11.80 9.27
N LEU A 64 -0.80 11.34 8.81
CA LEU A 64 -1.06 11.07 7.39
C LEU A 64 -0.83 12.28 6.48
N LYS A 65 -1.19 13.48 6.96
CA LYS A 65 -0.97 14.75 6.24
C LYS A 65 0.51 15.10 5.98
N CYS A 66 1.44 14.40 6.64
CA CYS A 66 2.88 14.59 6.50
C CYS A 66 3.55 13.58 5.55
N LEU A 67 2.80 12.56 5.08
CA LEU A 67 3.31 11.56 4.14
C LEU A 67 3.45 12.10 2.71
N ASP A 68 2.91 13.29 2.44
CA ASP A 68 3.12 14.04 1.19
C ASP A 68 4.62 14.24 0.87
N VAL A 69 5.46 14.31 1.90
CA VAL A 69 6.92 14.42 1.79
C VAL A 69 7.56 13.29 0.98
N LEU A 70 6.94 12.11 0.92
CA LEU A 70 7.41 10.98 0.10
C LEU A 70 7.36 11.29 -1.40
N LEU A 71 6.48 12.20 -1.81
CA LEU A 71 6.23 12.60 -3.20
C LEU A 71 6.87 13.93 -3.60
N THR A 72 7.35 14.71 -2.62
CA THR A 72 7.95 16.04 -2.84
C THR A 72 9.25 16.11 -3.67
N PRO A 73 10.10 15.07 -3.82
CA PRO A 73 11.28 15.19 -4.66
C PRO A 73 10.93 15.60 -6.08
N LYS A 74 11.70 16.53 -6.65
CA LYS A 74 11.57 16.88 -8.06
C LYS A 74 11.91 15.67 -8.92
N VAL A 75 11.12 15.47 -9.97
CA VAL A 75 11.47 14.51 -11.03
C VAL A 75 12.77 14.95 -11.69
N ARG A 76 13.75 14.04 -11.74
CA ARG A 76 15.05 14.25 -12.40
C ARG A 76 15.24 13.15 -13.45
N PRO A 77 16.16 13.32 -14.41
CA PRO A 77 16.54 12.23 -15.31
C PRO A 77 16.93 10.97 -14.51
N GLY A 78 16.30 9.84 -14.83
CA GLY A 78 16.48 8.57 -14.10
C GLY A 78 15.55 8.34 -12.91
N SER A 79 14.77 9.34 -12.49
CA SER A 79 13.69 9.14 -11.52
C SER A 79 12.56 8.32 -12.13
N LEU A 80 11.91 7.50 -11.30
CA LEU A 80 10.62 6.92 -11.63
C LEU A 80 9.54 7.99 -11.53
N GLU A 81 9.02 8.43 -12.66
CA GLU A 81 7.96 9.43 -12.74
C GLU A 81 6.61 8.77 -13.05
N TYR A 82 5.56 9.27 -12.39
CA TYR A 82 4.18 8.93 -12.72
C TYR A 82 3.26 10.13 -12.46
N MET A 83 2.51 10.54 -13.47
CA MET A 83 1.60 11.70 -13.42
C MET A 83 2.28 13.00 -12.97
N GLY A 84 3.52 13.24 -13.42
CA GLY A 84 4.34 14.40 -13.10
C GLY A 84 4.96 14.38 -11.70
N VAL A 85 4.84 13.26 -10.97
CA VAL A 85 5.31 13.12 -9.58
C VAL A 85 6.38 12.04 -9.47
N ASN A 86 7.37 12.26 -8.61
CA ASN A 86 8.40 11.26 -8.32
C ASN A 86 7.81 10.11 -7.47
N MET A 87 8.01 8.88 -7.94
CA MET A 87 7.53 7.64 -7.30
C MET A 87 8.67 6.74 -6.79
N ASP A 88 9.90 7.24 -6.71
CA ASP A 88 11.06 6.44 -6.31
C ASP A 88 10.86 5.83 -4.92
N ALA A 89 10.46 6.65 -3.94
CA ALA A 89 10.22 6.19 -2.56
C ALA A 89 9.07 5.17 -2.48
N VAL A 90 7.97 5.42 -3.18
CA VAL A 90 6.80 4.51 -3.23
C VAL A 90 7.20 3.18 -3.89
N SER A 91 8.02 3.23 -4.94
CA SER A 91 8.53 2.03 -5.62
C SER A 91 9.47 1.22 -4.74
N VAL A 92 10.32 1.88 -3.94
CA VAL A 92 11.17 1.19 -2.95
C VAL A 92 10.32 0.50 -1.89
N LEU A 93 9.28 1.16 -1.37
CA LEU A 93 8.33 0.57 -0.42
C LEU A 93 7.59 -0.64 -1.00
N LEU A 94 7.13 -0.53 -2.26
CA LEU A 94 6.47 -1.64 -2.95
C LEU A 94 7.41 -2.83 -3.16
N GLY A 95 8.65 -2.56 -3.58
CA GLY A 95 9.66 -3.62 -3.72
C GLY A 95 10.06 -4.23 -2.38
N PHE A 96 10.06 -3.46 -1.29
CA PHE A 96 10.26 -3.96 0.07
C PHE A 96 9.13 -4.92 0.48
N LEU A 97 7.87 -4.54 0.24
CA LEU A 97 6.71 -5.41 0.46
C LEU A 97 6.84 -6.72 -0.33
N GLU A 98 7.18 -6.65 -1.62
CA GLU A 98 7.32 -7.84 -2.47
C GLU A 98 8.41 -8.80 -1.96
N ARG A 99 9.59 -8.27 -1.58
CA ARG A 99 10.66 -9.09 -0.98
C ARG A 99 10.21 -9.78 0.31
N ARG A 100 9.45 -9.09 1.17
CA ARG A 100 8.92 -9.68 2.42
C ARG A 100 7.86 -10.76 2.14
N LEU A 101 7.02 -10.57 1.13
CA LEU A 101 6.06 -11.58 0.68
C LEU A 101 6.76 -12.86 0.20
N ASP A 102 7.85 -12.71 -0.56
CA ASP A 102 8.59 -13.86 -1.10
C ASP A 102 9.30 -14.69 -0.03
N ARG A 103 9.65 -14.08 1.10
CA ARG A 103 10.30 -14.78 2.21
C ARG A 103 9.34 -15.60 3.07
N GLY A 104 8.08 -15.20 3.19
CA GLY A 104 7.07 -15.98 3.91
C GLY A 104 7.19 -16.04 5.45
N HIS A 105 8.22 -15.45 6.06
CA HIS A 105 8.47 -15.54 7.51
C HIS A 105 7.87 -14.39 8.30
N LYS A 106 7.29 -14.69 9.48
CA LYS A 106 6.71 -13.71 10.44
C LYS A 106 5.83 -12.65 9.75
N LEU A 107 4.91 -13.11 8.92
CA LEU A 107 4.12 -12.27 8.01
C LEU A 107 3.44 -11.08 8.70
N LYS A 108 2.89 -11.27 9.91
CA LYS A 108 2.26 -10.19 10.69
C LYS A 108 3.23 -9.02 10.96
N GLU A 109 4.29 -9.27 11.72
CA GLU A 109 5.30 -8.25 12.07
C GLU A 109 5.99 -7.68 10.82
N SER A 110 6.14 -8.52 9.79
CA SER A 110 6.89 -8.16 8.58
C SER A 110 6.09 -7.37 7.54
N LEU A 111 4.79 -7.61 7.40
CA LEU A 111 3.99 -7.06 6.30
C LEU A 111 3.06 -5.94 6.75
N THR A 112 2.49 -6.06 7.95
CA THR A 112 1.49 -5.10 8.44
C THR A 112 1.99 -3.64 8.40
N PRO A 113 3.23 -3.32 8.83
CA PRO A 113 3.71 -1.93 8.79
C PRO A 113 3.76 -1.34 7.37
N VAL A 114 4.31 -2.08 6.40
CA VAL A 114 4.42 -1.60 5.01
C VAL A 114 3.06 -1.58 4.31
N LEU A 115 2.19 -2.57 4.56
CA LEU A 115 0.84 -2.59 4.01
C LEU A 115 0.02 -1.40 4.50
N ASN A 116 0.05 -1.11 5.80
CA ASN A 116 -0.68 0.03 6.37
C ASN A 116 -0.14 1.35 5.81
N LEU A 117 1.19 1.53 5.76
CA LEU A 117 1.79 2.74 5.21
C LEU A 117 1.40 2.98 3.75
N LEU A 118 1.48 1.95 2.90
CA LEU A 118 1.09 2.05 1.49
C LEU A 118 -0.42 2.28 1.33
N THR A 119 -1.25 1.67 2.18
CA THR A 119 -2.71 1.83 2.18
C THR A 119 -3.10 3.26 2.49
N GLU A 120 -2.61 3.81 3.60
CA GLU A 120 -2.97 5.17 4.00
C GLU A 120 -2.38 6.22 3.05
N SER A 121 -1.16 5.99 2.55
CA SER A 121 -0.59 6.84 1.50
C SER A 121 -1.44 6.82 0.22
N ALA A 122 -2.01 5.67 -0.16
CA ALA A 122 -2.91 5.55 -1.30
C ALA A 122 -4.30 6.15 -1.04
N ARG A 123 -4.78 6.15 0.21
CA ARG A 123 -6.04 6.80 0.56
C ARG A 123 -5.93 8.32 0.35
N VAL A 124 -4.87 8.92 0.89
CA VAL A 124 -4.65 10.37 0.86
C VAL A 124 -4.13 10.88 -0.50
N HIS A 125 -3.20 10.18 -1.14
CA HIS A 125 -2.53 10.67 -2.36
C HIS A 125 -3.02 9.94 -3.61
N ARG A 126 -3.77 10.64 -4.47
CA ARG A 126 -4.32 10.11 -5.73
C ARG A 126 -3.24 9.53 -6.64
N GLN A 127 -2.10 10.20 -6.78
CA GLN A 127 -0.99 9.77 -7.63
C GLN A 127 -0.39 8.45 -7.12
N THR A 128 -0.18 8.34 -5.80
CA THR A 128 0.27 7.09 -5.15
C THR A 128 -0.71 5.96 -5.40
N ARG A 129 -2.02 6.20 -5.21
CA ARG A 129 -3.05 5.18 -5.47
C ARG A 129 -3.04 4.69 -6.90
N LYS A 130 -3.01 5.61 -7.88
CA LYS A 130 -3.01 5.24 -9.30
C LYS A 130 -1.72 4.51 -9.69
N PHE A 131 -0.58 4.95 -9.19
CA PHE A 131 0.70 4.27 -9.41
C PHE A 131 0.68 2.83 -8.85
N LEU A 132 0.26 2.68 -7.58
CA LEU A 132 0.16 1.36 -6.93
C LEU A 132 -0.89 0.47 -7.61
N LYS A 133 -2.06 1.02 -7.99
CA LYS A 133 -3.07 0.30 -8.78
C LYS A 133 -2.47 -0.26 -10.06
N ALA A 134 -1.73 0.55 -10.82
CA ALA A 134 -1.11 0.14 -12.08
C ALA A 134 -0.05 -0.97 -11.89
N LYS A 135 0.68 -0.96 -10.77
CA LYS A 135 1.72 -1.96 -10.46
C LYS A 135 1.17 -3.25 -9.84
N VAL A 136 0.21 -3.13 -8.92
CA VAL A 136 -0.31 -4.25 -8.12
C VAL A 136 -1.49 -4.93 -8.82
N LEU A 137 -2.40 -4.15 -9.40
CA LEU A 137 -3.63 -4.62 -10.03
C LEU A 137 -3.71 -4.10 -11.47
N PRO A 138 -2.77 -4.49 -12.36
CA PRO A 138 -2.85 -4.10 -13.76
C PRO A 138 -4.16 -4.62 -14.39
N PRO A 139 -4.63 -4.00 -15.48
CA PRO A 139 -5.84 -4.43 -16.17
C PRO A 139 -5.85 -5.95 -16.46
N LEU A 140 -7.03 -6.56 -16.27
CA LEU A 140 -7.18 -8.01 -16.32
C LEU A 140 -7.24 -8.49 -17.77
N ARG A 141 -6.16 -9.14 -18.22
CA ARG A 141 -6.10 -9.80 -19.54
C ARG A 141 -6.56 -11.26 -19.51
N ASP A 142 -6.30 -11.95 -18.40
CA ASP A 142 -6.69 -13.34 -18.18
C ASP A 142 -7.56 -13.45 -16.92
N VAL A 143 -8.82 -13.83 -17.11
CA VAL A 143 -9.84 -13.98 -16.08
C VAL A 143 -10.27 -15.45 -15.88
N ARG A 144 -9.57 -16.40 -16.52
CA ARG A 144 -9.89 -17.83 -16.41
C ARG A 144 -9.31 -18.44 -15.14
N ASN A 145 -8.14 -17.95 -14.74
CA ASN A 145 -7.44 -18.41 -13.55
C ASN A 145 -7.98 -17.75 -12.28
N ARG A 146 -8.01 -18.51 -11.18
CA ARG A 146 -8.43 -17.96 -9.88
C ARG A 146 -7.48 -16.85 -9.43
N PRO A 147 -7.97 -15.74 -8.85
CA PRO A 147 -7.15 -14.59 -8.48
C PRO A 147 -5.98 -14.91 -7.53
N GLU A 148 -6.11 -15.93 -6.68
CA GLU A 148 -5.08 -16.41 -5.74
C GLU A 148 -4.01 -17.32 -6.37
N VAL A 149 -4.20 -17.76 -7.62
CA VAL A 149 -3.28 -18.66 -8.33
C VAL A 149 -2.31 -17.86 -9.19
N GLY A 150 -1.01 -18.08 -8.98
CA GLY A 150 0.09 -17.43 -9.70
C GLY A 150 1.16 -16.83 -8.78
N ASN A 151 2.12 -16.14 -9.40
CA ASN A 151 3.27 -15.54 -8.72
C ASN A 151 3.35 -14.01 -8.87
N SER A 152 2.34 -13.37 -9.45
CA SER A 152 2.29 -11.90 -9.46
C SER A 152 2.03 -11.36 -8.05
N LEU A 153 2.37 -10.08 -7.83
CA LEU A 153 2.09 -9.40 -6.57
C LEU A 153 0.59 -9.43 -6.20
N ARG A 154 -0.30 -9.29 -7.19
CA ARG A 154 -1.75 -9.50 -7.03
C ARG A 154 -2.04 -10.86 -6.41
N ASN A 155 -1.54 -11.94 -7.02
CA ASN A 155 -1.85 -13.30 -6.58
C ASN A 155 -1.37 -13.53 -5.14
N LYS A 156 -0.15 -13.07 -4.82
CA LYS A 156 0.43 -13.17 -3.47
C LYS A 156 -0.44 -12.45 -2.44
N LEU A 157 -0.87 -11.22 -2.72
CA LEU A 157 -1.73 -10.44 -1.82
C LEU A 157 -3.13 -11.04 -1.68
N VAL A 158 -3.73 -11.53 -2.77
CA VAL A 158 -5.05 -12.17 -2.71
C VAL A 158 -4.99 -13.45 -1.85
N ARG A 159 -3.92 -14.25 -1.92
CA ARG A 159 -3.73 -15.40 -1.01
C ARG A 159 -3.71 -15.01 0.47
N LEU A 160 -3.21 -13.82 0.80
CA LEU A 160 -3.21 -13.35 2.19
C LEU A 160 -4.61 -13.01 2.71
N MET A 161 -5.58 -12.71 1.84
CA MET A 161 -6.96 -12.38 2.27
C MET A 161 -7.67 -13.55 2.95
N THR A 162 -7.17 -14.78 2.77
CA THR A 162 -7.66 -15.99 3.44
C THR A 162 -6.66 -16.56 4.44
N HIS A 163 -5.67 -15.76 4.86
CA HIS A 163 -4.70 -16.17 5.87
C HIS A 163 -5.37 -16.36 7.25
N ILE A 164 -4.80 -17.23 8.09
CA ILE A 164 -5.34 -17.54 9.43
C ILE A 164 -5.24 -16.35 10.40
N ASP A 165 -4.18 -15.56 10.27
CA ASP A 165 -3.97 -14.35 11.04
C ASP A 165 -4.91 -13.23 10.58
N THR A 166 -5.71 -12.71 11.49
CA THR A 166 -6.74 -11.72 11.22
C THR A 166 -6.19 -10.37 10.79
N ASP A 167 -5.02 -9.98 11.29
CA ASP A 167 -4.42 -8.69 10.99
C ASP A 167 -3.80 -8.73 9.59
N VAL A 168 -3.09 -9.82 9.27
CA VAL A 168 -2.50 -10.01 7.93
C VAL A 168 -3.58 -10.01 6.85
N LYS A 169 -4.67 -10.78 7.04
CA LYS A 169 -5.73 -10.85 6.04
C LYS A 169 -6.48 -9.52 5.90
N HIS A 170 -6.69 -8.81 7.01
CA HIS A 170 -7.35 -7.50 7.00
C HIS A 170 -6.50 -6.46 6.28
N CYS A 171 -5.22 -6.32 6.62
CA CYS A 171 -4.32 -5.38 5.97
C CYS A 171 -4.17 -5.63 4.46
N ALA A 172 -4.07 -6.90 4.04
CA ALA A 172 -3.99 -7.24 2.62
C ALA A 172 -5.29 -6.88 1.87
N ALA A 173 -6.45 -7.22 2.45
CA ALA A 173 -7.75 -6.92 1.86
C ALA A 173 -8.00 -5.40 1.79
N GLU A 174 -7.69 -4.68 2.86
CA GLU A 174 -7.81 -3.22 2.96
C GLU A 174 -6.97 -2.51 1.89
N PHE A 175 -5.70 -2.90 1.76
CA PHE A 175 -4.81 -2.35 0.76
C PHE A 175 -5.40 -2.47 -0.66
N LEU A 176 -5.82 -3.69 -1.02
CA LEU A 176 -6.42 -3.95 -2.32
C LEU A 176 -7.76 -3.20 -2.53
N PHE A 177 -8.55 -3.03 -1.48
CA PHE A 177 -9.82 -2.31 -1.51
C PHE A 177 -9.61 -0.80 -1.77
N VAL A 178 -8.66 -0.18 -1.08
CA VAL A 178 -8.26 1.23 -1.32
C VAL A 178 -7.75 1.42 -2.74
N LEU A 179 -6.93 0.51 -3.27
CA LEU A 179 -6.49 0.58 -4.68
C LEU A 179 -7.69 0.52 -5.65
N CYS A 180 -8.75 -0.20 -5.28
CA CYS A 180 -9.99 -0.27 -6.06
C CYS A 180 -10.91 0.96 -5.84
N LYS A 181 -10.41 2.06 -5.29
CA LYS A 181 -11.20 3.25 -4.87
C LYS A 181 -12.39 2.85 -3.98
N GLU A 182 -12.19 1.85 -3.11
CA GLU A 182 -13.21 1.35 -2.17
C GLU A 182 -14.52 0.92 -2.87
N SER A 183 -14.41 0.48 -4.11
CA SER A 183 -15.54 0.01 -4.91
C SER A 183 -15.68 -1.50 -4.80
N VAL A 184 -16.79 -1.96 -4.23
CA VAL A 184 -17.11 -3.39 -4.08
C VAL A 184 -17.01 -4.13 -5.42
N SER A 185 -17.58 -3.56 -6.49
CA SER A 185 -17.57 -4.18 -7.82
C SER A 185 -16.16 -4.36 -8.38
N ARG A 186 -15.32 -3.30 -8.32
CA ARG A 186 -13.93 -3.37 -8.77
C ARG A 186 -13.09 -4.29 -7.89
N PHE A 187 -13.31 -4.26 -6.58
CA PHE A 187 -12.62 -5.12 -5.64
C PHE A 187 -12.89 -6.60 -5.94
N VAL A 188 -14.16 -7.00 -6.01
CA VAL A 188 -14.58 -8.38 -6.33
C VAL A 188 -14.02 -8.84 -7.68
N LYS A 189 -13.95 -7.96 -8.67
CA LYS A 189 -13.37 -8.26 -9.98
C LYS A 189 -11.88 -8.65 -9.89
N TYR A 190 -11.09 -7.95 -9.06
CA TYR A 190 -9.65 -8.23 -8.95
C TYR A 190 -9.31 -9.35 -7.97
N THR A 191 -10.14 -9.57 -6.95
CA THR A 191 -9.84 -10.51 -5.86
C THR A 191 -10.69 -11.78 -5.88
N GLY A 192 -11.82 -11.76 -6.58
CA GLY A 192 -12.82 -12.84 -6.55
C GLY A 192 -13.69 -12.76 -5.29
N TYR A 193 -14.99 -13.02 -5.44
CA TYR A 193 -15.95 -12.85 -4.36
C TYR A 193 -15.62 -13.68 -3.11
N GLY A 194 -15.15 -14.92 -3.27
CA GLY A 194 -14.79 -15.79 -2.16
C GLY A 194 -13.70 -15.20 -1.25
N ASN A 195 -12.66 -14.58 -1.84
CA ASN A 195 -11.61 -13.92 -1.09
C ASN A 195 -12.10 -12.59 -0.50
N ALA A 196 -12.92 -11.83 -1.25
CA ALA A 196 -13.44 -10.53 -0.83
C ALA A 196 -14.46 -10.60 0.32
N ALA A 197 -15.21 -11.71 0.42
CA ALA A 197 -16.36 -11.83 1.32
C ALA A 197 -16.03 -11.52 2.79
N GLY A 198 -14.83 -11.89 3.26
CA GLY A 198 -14.40 -11.62 4.64
C GLY A 198 -14.35 -10.12 4.97
N LEU A 199 -13.77 -9.31 4.08
CA LEU A 199 -13.72 -7.85 4.25
C LEU A 199 -15.11 -7.23 4.07
N LEU A 200 -15.84 -7.66 3.04
CA LEU A 200 -17.17 -7.12 2.73
C LEU A 200 -18.17 -7.40 3.85
N ALA A 201 -18.11 -8.57 4.50
CA ALA A 201 -18.93 -8.89 5.65
C ALA A 201 -18.58 -8.00 6.86
N ALA A 202 -17.29 -7.81 7.14
CA ALA A 202 -16.83 -6.95 8.24
C ALA A 202 -17.26 -5.48 8.08
N ARG A 203 -17.41 -5.00 6.84
CA ARG A 203 -17.88 -3.64 6.51
C ARG A 203 -19.39 -3.53 6.25
N GLY A 204 -20.14 -4.63 6.33
CA GLY A 204 -21.58 -4.62 6.01
C GLY A 204 -21.92 -4.39 4.53
N LEU A 205 -20.98 -4.63 3.62
CA LEU A 205 -21.09 -4.33 2.18
C LEU A 205 -21.52 -5.51 1.32
N MET A 206 -21.89 -6.64 1.94
CA MET A 206 -22.25 -7.88 1.23
C MET A 206 -23.45 -7.72 0.28
N ALA A 207 -24.35 -6.76 0.56
CA ALA A 207 -25.53 -6.47 -0.25
C ALA A 207 -25.31 -5.38 -1.31
N GLY A 208 -24.05 -4.98 -1.58
CA GLY A 208 -23.74 -3.92 -2.55
C GLY A 208 -23.89 -2.50 -2.00
N GLY A 209 -23.80 -2.34 -0.67
CA GLY A 209 -23.70 -1.03 -0.04
C GLY A 209 -22.51 -0.23 -0.60
N ARG A 210 -22.65 1.09 -0.66
CA ARG A 210 -21.54 2.01 -0.96
C ARG A 210 -20.99 2.51 0.37
N GLU A 211 -19.69 2.37 0.59
CA GLU A 211 -19.00 3.24 1.54
C GLU A 211 -18.85 4.63 0.91
N GLU A 212 -19.04 5.68 1.70
CA GLU A 212 -18.79 7.07 1.33
C GLU A 212 -17.26 7.28 1.21
N GLY A 213 -16.68 6.90 0.07
CA GLY A 213 -15.28 7.17 -0.24
C GLY A 213 -15.11 8.49 -0.99
N GLU A 214 -14.07 9.27 -0.68
CA GLU A 214 -13.72 10.56 -1.32
C GLU A 214 -13.08 10.40 -2.71
N TYR A 215 -13.63 9.56 -3.58
CA TYR A 215 -12.99 9.22 -4.85
C TYR A 215 -13.72 9.79 -6.08
N SER A 216 -12.98 10.49 -6.94
CA SER A 216 -13.49 10.97 -8.24
C SER A 216 -13.83 9.80 -9.18
N GLU A 217 -14.99 9.87 -9.85
CA GLU A 217 -15.50 8.83 -10.76
C GLU A 217 -14.72 8.71 -12.08
N ASP A 218 -13.88 9.68 -12.43
CA ASP A 218 -13.19 9.69 -13.71
C ASP A 218 -12.19 8.51 -13.88
N GLU A 219 -12.29 7.87 -15.04
CA GLU A 219 -11.58 6.68 -15.55
C GLU A 219 -12.22 5.32 -15.19
N ASP A 220 -13.19 4.92 -16.01
CA ASP A 220 -13.78 3.56 -16.05
C ASP A 220 -13.15 2.69 -17.16
N THR A 221 -11.90 2.99 -17.55
CA THR A 221 -11.15 2.26 -18.59
C THR A 221 -10.94 0.79 -18.24
N ASP A 222 -10.91 0.45 -16.95
CA ASP A 222 -10.82 -0.93 -16.47
C ASP A 222 -12.02 -1.79 -16.89
N THR A 223 -13.21 -1.22 -17.13
CA THR A 223 -14.44 -2.01 -17.37
C THR A 223 -14.48 -2.66 -18.75
N GLU A 224 -13.89 -2.06 -19.76
CA GLU A 224 -13.96 -2.55 -21.14
C GLU A 224 -13.07 -3.79 -21.37
N GLU A 225 -11.80 -3.78 -20.95
CA GLU A 225 -10.89 -4.93 -21.14
C GLU A 225 -11.38 -6.20 -20.40
N TYR A 226 -12.10 -6.03 -19.28
CA TYR A 226 -12.71 -7.17 -18.57
C TYR A 226 -13.98 -7.72 -19.22
N LYS A 227 -14.78 -6.86 -19.88
CA LYS A 227 -15.93 -7.32 -20.67
C LYS A 227 -15.44 -8.16 -21.85
N GLU A 228 -14.32 -7.79 -22.46
CA GLU A 228 -13.67 -8.52 -23.56
C GLU A 228 -13.01 -9.83 -23.09
N ALA A 229 -12.45 -9.86 -21.88
CA ALA A 229 -11.78 -11.04 -21.34
C ALA A 229 -12.74 -12.15 -20.85
N LYS A 230 -14.03 -11.83 -20.62
CA LYS A 230 -15.02 -12.86 -20.23
C LYS A 230 -15.17 -13.89 -21.35
N PRO A 231 -15.06 -15.20 -21.06
CA PRO A 231 -15.45 -16.20 -22.04
C PRO A 231 -16.92 -16.00 -22.40
N LYS A 232 -17.23 -16.06 -23.71
CA LYS A 232 -18.60 -16.11 -24.23
C LYS A 232 -19.34 -17.33 -23.69
#